data_AF-A0A976EA09-F1
#
_entry.id   AF-A0A976EA09-F1
#
_cell.length_a   1.000
_cell.length_b   1.000
_cell.length_c   1.000
_cell.angle_alpha   90.00
_cell.angle_beta   90.00
_cell.angle_gamma   90.00
#
_symmetry.space_group_name_H-M   'P 1'
#
loop_
_entity.id
_entity.type
_entity.pdbx_description
1 polymer ?
#
loop_
_entity_poly.entity_id
_entity_poly.type
_entity_poly.pdbx_seq_one_letter_code
_entity_poly.pdbx_strand_id
1 'polypeptide(L)'
;MTALFPQKYPRVVAKIITLDNRRMALPKSQQVKVYSLRSSDQPADAGVLPTDNDQKKYKMTIVKLPNTIHNHMDDNASDAQRAEINGYVLQFLQD
;
A
#
# COMPACT_ATOMS: atom_id res chain seq x y z
N MET A 1 -7.65 -9.94 -0.68
CA MET A 1 -6.69 -10.02 -1.81
C MET A 1 -6.75 -8.73 -2.64
N THR A 2 -6.19 -7.62 -2.14
CA THR A 2 -6.34 -6.30 -2.78
C THR A 2 -5.47 -6.12 -4.02
N ALA A 3 -4.18 -6.53 -3.96
CA ALA A 3 -3.25 -6.34 -5.08
C ALA A 3 -3.59 -7.20 -6.32
N LEU A 4 -4.14 -8.41 -6.11
CA LEU A 4 -4.49 -9.33 -7.18
C LEU A 4 -5.75 -8.90 -7.97
N PHE A 5 -6.71 -8.27 -7.30
CA PHE A 5 -8.00 -7.93 -7.89
C PHE A 5 -7.89 -7.09 -9.18
N PRO A 6 -7.21 -5.93 -9.22
CA PRO A 6 -7.09 -5.14 -10.44
C PRO A 6 -6.23 -5.81 -11.53
N GLN A 7 -5.43 -6.82 -11.18
CA GLN A 7 -4.68 -7.61 -12.16
C GLN A 7 -5.58 -8.62 -12.87
N LYS A 8 -6.50 -9.27 -12.12
CA LYS A 8 -7.50 -10.18 -12.68
C LYS A 8 -8.66 -9.47 -13.38
N TYR A 9 -9.03 -8.29 -12.89
CA TYR A 9 -10.15 -7.51 -13.38
C TYR A 9 -9.71 -6.06 -13.71
N PRO A 10 -8.97 -5.86 -14.81
CA PRO A 10 -8.49 -4.53 -15.20
C PRO A 10 -9.66 -3.56 -15.41
N ARG A 11 -9.47 -2.30 -15.02
CA ARG A 11 -10.43 -1.18 -15.17
C ARG A 11 -11.70 -1.27 -14.33
N VAL A 12 -11.83 -2.23 -13.40
CA VAL A 12 -12.98 -2.32 -12.47
C VAL A 12 -12.80 -1.39 -11.27
N VAL A 13 -11.56 -1.17 -10.82
CA VAL A 13 -11.24 -0.26 -9.71
C VAL A 13 -10.24 0.79 -10.17
N ALA A 14 -10.43 2.03 -9.71
CA ALA A 14 -9.54 3.14 -10.04
C ALA A 14 -8.34 3.23 -9.08
N LYS A 15 -8.49 2.74 -7.84
CA LYS A 15 -7.47 2.83 -6.79
C LYS A 15 -7.42 1.56 -5.95
N ILE A 16 -6.25 1.25 -5.42
CA ILE A 16 -6.09 0.30 -4.32
C ILE A 16 -5.22 0.90 -3.22
N ILE A 17 -5.58 0.61 -1.97
CA ILE A 17 -4.79 0.94 -0.78
C ILE A 17 -4.48 -0.37 -0.06
N THR A 18 -3.24 -0.57 0.33
CA THR A 18 -2.80 -1.77 1.05
C THR A 18 -2.11 -1.39 2.35
N LEU A 19 -2.40 -2.14 3.41
CA LEU A 19 -1.67 -2.10 4.67
C LEU A 19 -0.79 -3.35 4.74
N ASP A 20 0.51 -3.14 4.68
CA ASP A 20 1.57 -4.15 4.77
C ASP A 20 1.41 -5.42 3.89
N ASN A 21 0.96 -5.27 2.64
CA ASN A 21 0.89 -6.39 1.68
C ASN A 21 2.27 -7.00 1.40
N ARG A 22 2.51 -8.25 1.81
CA ARG A 22 3.86 -8.87 1.76
C ARG A 22 4.11 -9.85 0.63
N ARG A 23 3.08 -10.39 -0.02
CA ARG A 23 3.21 -11.57 -0.90
C ARG A 23 2.81 -11.33 -2.36
N MET A 24 1.67 -10.69 -2.60
CA MET A 24 1.20 -10.46 -3.97
C MET A 24 1.87 -9.21 -4.54
N ALA A 25 2.52 -9.32 -5.69
CA ALA A 25 3.13 -8.16 -6.34
C ALA A 25 2.12 -7.04 -6.57
N LEU A 26 2.53 -5.80 -6.24
CA LEU A 26 1.70 -4.64 -6.49
C LEU A 26 1.56 -4.42 -8.00
N PRO A 27 0.33 -4.12 -8.48
CA PRO A 27 0.09 -3.96 -9.91
C PRO A 27 0.86 -2.78 -10.47
N LYS A 28 1.64 -3.01 -11.52
CA LYS A 28 2.42 -2.00 -12.23
C LYS A 28 1.68 -1.56 -13.50
N SER A 29 0.65 -0.73 -13.32
CA SER A 29 -0.24 -0.29 -14.41
C SER A 29 -0.68 1.14 -14.21
N GLN A 30 -0.85 1.89 -15.30
CA GLN A 30 -1.43 3.23 -15.26
C GLN A 30 -2.97 3.23 -15.13
N GLN A 31 -3.61 2.06 -15.19
CA GLN A 31 -5.06 1.92 -15.11
C GLN A 31 -5.59 1.91 -13.66
N VAL A 32 -4.71 1.74 -12.67
CA VAL A 32 -5.06 1.71 -11.25
C VAL A 32 -4.00 2.47 -10.45
N LYS A 33 -4.43 3.43 -9.62
CA LYS A 33 -3.50 4.08 -8.68
C LYS A 33 -3.22 3.14 -7.51
N VAL A 34 -1.96 3.05 -7.10
CA VAL A 34 -1.53 2.10 -6.06
C VAL A 34 -0.90 2.85 -4.90
N TYR A 35 -1.47 2.64 -3.71
CA TYR A 35 -0.94 3.14 -2.44
C TYR A 35 -0.63 1.97 -1.51
N SER A 36 0.48 2.02 -0.79
CA SER A 36 0.86 1.02 0.21
C SER A 36 1.50 1.69 1.43
N LEU A 37 0.94 1.40 2.61
CA LEU A 37 1.61 1.66 3.89
C LEU A 37 2.41 0.43 4.29
N ARG A 38 3.66 0.64 4.71
CA ARG A 38 4.64 -0.41 5.04
C ARG A 38 5.03 -0.32 6.51
N SER A 39 5.03 -1.46 7.18
CA SER A 39 5.49 -1.55 8.56
C SER A 39 6.98 -1.30 8.69
N SER A 40 7.40 -1.02 9.92
CA SER A 40 8.81 -0.83 10.25
C SER A 40 9.60 -2.13 10.30
N ASP A 41 8.94 -3.26 10.59
CA ASP A 41 9.57 -4.51 11.01
C ASP A 41 9.40 -5.69 10.04
N GLN A 42 8.40 -5.67 9.14
CA GLN A 42 8.18 -6.79 8.21
C GLN A 42 8.54 -6.44 6.76
N PRO A 43 9.59 -7.05 6.19
CA PRO A 43 9.86 -6.93 4.77
C PRO A 43 8.79 -7.68 3.95
N ALA A 44 8.56 -7.17 2.73
CA ALA A 44 7.81 -7.88 1.71
C ALA A 44 8.73 -8.89 1.00
N ASP A 45 8.12 -9.92 0.41
CA ASP A 45 8.84 -10.89 -0.41
C ASP A 45 9.46 -10.21 -1.64
N ALA A 46 10.51 -10.82 -2.19
CA ALA A 46 11.21 -10.28 -3.35
C ALA A 46 10.25 -10.08 -4.54
N GLY A 47 10.32 -8.90 -5.17
CA GLY A 47 9.46 -8.55 -6.31
C GLY A 47 8.05 -8.08 -5.95
N VAL A 48 7.68 -8.03 -4.67
CA VAL A 48 6.36 -7.57 -4.24
C VAL A 48 6.22 -6.06 -4.35
N LEU A 49 7.22 -5.33 -3.84
CA LEU A 49 7.26 -3.88 -3.90
C LEU A 49 7.84 -3.40 -5.25
N PRO A 50 7.34 -2.28 -5.80
CA PRO A 50 7.89 -1.68 -6.99
C PRO A 50 9.28 -1.09 -6.73
N THR A 51 10.10 -1.01 -7.77
CA THR A 51 11.32 -0.19 -7.75
C THR A 51 10.98 1.30 -7.76
N ASP A 52 11.92 2.18 -7.43
CA ASP A 52 11.69 3.64 -7.52
C ASP A 52 11.34 4.08 -8.94
N ASN A 53 11.89 3.42 -9.96
CA ASN A 53 11.56 3.66 -11.36
C ASN A 53 10.11 3.25 -11.67
N ASP A 54 9.67 2.10 -11.17
CA ASP A 54 8.28 1.67 -11.30
C ASP A 54 7.33 2.65 -10.58
N GLN A 55 7.69 3.10 -9.38
CA GLN A 55 6.88 4.06 -8.62
C GLN A 55 6.66 5.35 -9.41
N LYS A 56 7.71 5.89 -10.02
CA LYS A 56 7.60 7.09 -10.88
C LYS A 56 6.79 6.80 -12.16
N LYS A 57 7.08 5.69 -12.85
CA LYS A 57 6.45 5.33 -14.13
C LYS A 57 4.94 5.09 -14.00
N TYR A 58 4.53 4.44 -12.92
CA TYR A 58 3.14 4.05 -12.68
C TYR A 58 2.44 4.91 -11.63
N LYS A 59 3.08 5.99 -11.16
CA LYS A 59 2.54 6.92 -10.15
C LYS A 59 2.08 6.18 -8.88
N MET A 60 2.90 5.27 -8.39
CA MET A 60 2.63 4.50 -7.17
C MET A 60 3.21 5.23 -5.96
N THR A 61 2.52 5.11 -4.82
CA THR A 61 2.94 5.72 -3.56
C THR A 61 3.18 4.63 -2.52
N ILE A 62 4.43 4.47 -2.10
CA ILE A 62 4.82 3.52 -1.05
C ILE A 62 5.35 4.32 0.14
N VAL A 63 4.70 4.23 1.29
CA VAL A 63 5.07 4.97 2.50
C VAL A 63 5.45 3.98 3.59
N LYS A 64 6.64 4.15 4.17
CA LYS A 64 7.07 3.38 5.33
C LYS A 64 6.73 4.14 6.60
N LEU A 65 6.06 3.47 7.53
CA LEU A 65 5.73 4.00 8.85
C LEU A 65 6.81 3.53 9.84
N PRO A 66 7.78 4.38 10.23
CA PRO A 66 8.94 3.95 11.02
C PRO A 66 8.56 3.50 12.44
N ASN A 67 7.44 3.99 12.96
CA ASN A 67 6.99 3.74 14.34
C ASN A 67 5.81 2.76 14.43
N THR A 68 5.47 2.08 13.33
CA THR A 68 4.31 1.19 13.26
C THR A 68 4.74 -0.18 12.75
N ILE A 69 4.72 -1.16 13.66
CA ILE A 69 5.00 -2.56 13.32
C ILE A 69 3.79 -3.22 12.64
N HIS A 70 4.01 -4.36 11.98
CA HIS A 70 2.98 -5.09 11.24
C HIS A 70 1.73 -5.37 12.07
N ASN A 71 1.93 -5.88 13.29
CA ASN A 71 0.84 -6.23 14.20
C ASN A 71 0.07 -5.01 14.74
N HIS A 72 0.50 -3.78 14.42
CA HIS A 72 -0.17 -2.54 14.80
C HIS A 72 -0.81 -1.84 13.59
N MET A 73 -0.90 -2.51 12.44
CA MET A 73 -1.62 -2.01 11.26
C MET A 73 -3.11 -2.43 11.24
N ASP A 74 -3.61 -2.87 12.40
CA ASP A 74 -4.96 -3.35 12.64
C ASP A 74 -5.52 -2.70 13.92
N ASP A 75 -6.44 -3.38 14.59
CA ASP A 75 -7.07 -2.89 15.81
C ASP A 75 -6.12 -2.74 17.00
N ASN A 76 -4.92 -3.33 16.96
CA ASN A 76 -3.90 -3.15 18.00
C ASN A 76 -3.12 -1.83 17.89
N ALA A 77 -3.36 -1.02 16.85
CA ALA A 77 -2.74 0.29 16.72
C ALA A 77 -3.02 1.18 17.94
N SER A 78 -1.99 1.85 18.45
CA SER A 78 -2.17 2.97 19.39
C SER A 78 -2.92 4.12 18.72
N ASP A 79 -3.46 5.05 19.51
CA ASP A 79 -4.20 6.20 18.96
C ASP A 79 -3.34 7.03 17.98
N ALA A 80 -2.06 7.20 18.27
CA ALA A 80 -1.13 7.91 17.39
C ALA A 80 -0.88 7.16 16.08
N GLN A 81 -0.66 5.84 16.14
CA GLN A 81 -0.47 5.00 14.95
C GLN A 81 -1.74 4.97 14.10
N ARG A 82 -2.90 4.85 14.73
CA ARG A 82 -4.21 4.86 14.07
C ARG A 82 -4.48 6.20 13.39
N ALA A 83 -4.17 7.32 14.05
CA ALA A 83 -4.29 8.64 13.46
C ALA A 83 -3.37 8.82 12.24
N GLU A 84 -2.12 8.35 12.32
CA GLU A 84 -1.17 8.36 11.20
C GLU A 84 -1.69 7.54 10.01
N ILE A 85 -2.08 6.28 10.24
CA ILE A 85 -2.63 5.40 9.20
C ILE A 85 -3.88 6.03 8.56
N ASN A 86 -4.83 6.50 9.37
CA ASN A 86 -6.05 7.12 8.87
C ASN A 86 -5.78 8.40 8.08
N GLY A 87 -4.82 9.21 8.51
CA GLY A 87 -4.39 10.41 7.78
C GLY A 87 -3.94 10.07 6.36
N TYR A 88 -3.07 9.07 6.21
CA TYR A 88 -2.64 8.61 4.89
C TYR A 88 -3.78 8.00 4.07
N VAL A 89 -4.62 7.15 4.67
CA VAL A 89 -5.76 6.54 3.96
C VAL A 89 -6.70 7.62 3.43
N LEU A 90 -7.07 8.60 4.25
CA LEU A 90 -7.92 9.71 3.86
C LEU A 90 -7.27 10.55 2.74
N GLN A 91 -5.97 10.82 2.84
CA GLN A 91 -5.22 11.51 1.78
C GLN A 91 -5.27 10.72 0.46
N PHE A 92 -5.05 9.41 0.47
CA PHE A 92 -5.10 8.57 -0.73
C PHE A 92 -6.49 8.50 -1.35
N LEU A 93 -7.55 8.57 -0.54
CA LEU A 93 -8.91 8.66 -1.04
C LEU A 93 -9.17 9.96 -1.81
N GLN A 94 -8.54 11.07 -1.39
CA GLN A 94 -8.72 12.40 -1.99
C GLN A 94 -7.85 12.68 -3.23
N ASP A 95 -6.75 11.94 -3.44
CA ASP A 95 -5.80 12.14 -4.58
C ASP A 95 -6.32 11.74 -5.98
#